data_AF-A0A174EIG1-F1
#
_entry.id   AF-A0A174EIG1-F1
#
_cell.length_a   1.000
_cell.length_b   1.000
_cell.length_c   1.000
_cell.angle_alpha   90.00
_cell.angle_beta   90.00
_cell.angle_gamma   90.00
#
_symmetry.space_group_name_H-M   'P 1'
#
loop_
_entity.id
_entity.type
_entity.pdbx_description
1 polymer ?
#
loop_
_entity_poly.entity_id
_entity_poly.type
_entity_poly.pdbx_seq_one_letter_code
_entity_poly.pdbx_strand_id
1 'polypeptide(L)'
;MLIMFMPMIFMAIIFGLFIWQAIWVALDSRKRGEEYWWLWTIAAFIAFPVGIIVYAIVSRSDRRRCNNCGKEVPKDLKLCPYCGERCGNFCPNCGQNVQPGWRFCPNCTTELPDEITNSKRKINNKPIIIVVSIIVVLAILFVGMFVVSYVSFSGITGSYTEEINTFDTSGYQGRVFNERTTDVLEYTITSNQHSFWCKGEREKGDIVVKVYDKDGNLKSETDKISAEEFTEGMFVEPGQKVEVYLNDYKGSFYVRFN
;
A
#
# COMPACT_ATOMS: atom_id res chain seq x y z
N MET A 1 4.38 -21.02 12.81
CA MET A 1 5.04 -19.92 13.52
C MET A 1 5.88 -19.02 12.60
N LEU A 2 6.81 -19.56 11.79
CA LEU A 2 7.70 -18.76 10.93
C LEU A 2 6.99 -17.90 9.86
N ILE A 3 5.88 -18.40 9.31
CA ILE A 3 5.08 -17.72 8.26
C ILE A 3 4.40 -16.44 8.80
N MET A 4 4.07 -16.38 10.10
CA MET A 4 3.45 -15.21 10.72
C MET A 4 4.42 -14.04 10.87
N PHE A 5 5.73 -14.32 10.96
CA PHE A 5 6.76 -13.29 11.11
C PHE A 5 7.25 -12.71 9.77
N MET A 6 7.00 -13.39 8.66
CA MET A 6 7.37 -12.93 7.31
C MET A 6 6.90 -11.50 6.98
N PRO A 7 5.61 -11.11 7.19
CA PRO A 7 5.17 -9.75 6.89
C PRO A 7 5.82 -8.70 7.81
N MET A 8 6.09 -9.04 9.08
CA MET A 8 6.79 -8.14 10.00
C MET A 8 8.23 -7.91 9.59
N ILE A 9 8.93 -8.97 9.18
CA ILE A 9 10.30 -8.90 8.67
C ILE A 9 10.35 -8.09 7.38
N PHE A 10 9.41 -8.32 6.46
CA PHE A 10 9.31 -7.57 5.20
C PHE A 10 9.10 -6.07 5.46
N MET A 11 8.20 -5.72 6.39
CA MET A 11 7.97 -4.32 6.77
C MET A 11 9.20 -3.69 7.43
N ALA A 12 9.91 -4.44 8.29
CA ALA A 12 11.14 -3.97 8.92
C ALA A 12 12.27 -3.74 7.90
N ILE A 13 12.40 -4.61 6.90
CA ILE A 13 13.37 -4.45 5.81
C ILE A 13 13.05 -3.18 5.00
N ILE A 14 11.78 -2.97 4.65
CA ILE A 14 11.35 -1.76 3.95
C ILE A 14 11.70 -0.51 4.77
N PHE A 15 11.38 -0.50 6.06
CA PHE A 15 11.67 0.63 6.95
C PHE A 15 13.18 0.90 7.09
N GLY A 16 14.00 -0.15 7.13
CA GLY A 16 15.46 -0.03 7.10
C GLY A 16 15.98 0.62 5.80
N LEU A 17 15.42 0.23 4.65
CA LEU A 17 15.76 0.83 3.36
C LEU A 17 15.36 2.32 3.29
N PHE A 18 14.24 2.72 3.92
CA PHE A 18 13.83 4.12 4.03
C PHE A 18 14.84 4.97 4.80
N ILE A 19 15.24 4.48 5.97
CA ILE A 19 16.22 5.18 6.83
C ILE A 19 17.56 5.30 6.10
N TRP A 20 18.01 4.20 5.48
CA TRP A 20 19.24 4.18 4.70
C TRP A 20 19.21 5.19 3.54
N GLN A 21 18.12 5.23 2.76
CA GLN A 21 17.95 6.17 1.65
C GLN A 21 17.96 7.63 2.14
N ALA A 22 17.23 7.93 3.21
CA ALA A 22 17.17 9.27 3.78
C ALA A 22 18.57 9.74 4.21
N ILE A 23 19.32 8.88 4.90
CA ILE A 23 20.71 9.13 5.32
C ILE A 23 21.62 9.34 4.10
N TRP A 24 21.46 8.58 3.02
CA TRP A 24 22.30 8.72 1.84
C TRP A 24 22.06 10.06 1.10
N VAL A 25 20.79 10.42 0.85
CA VAL A 25 20.43 11.70 0.20
C VAL A 25 20.90 12.88 1.03
N ALA A 26 20.74 12.77 2.34
CA ALA A 26 21.35 13.62 3.32
C ALA A 26 22.88 13.70 3.08
N LEU A 27 23.65 12.64 3.26
CA LEU A 27 25.11 12.76 3.13
C LEU A 27 25.58 13.30 1.75
N ASP A 28 24.88 12.99 0.65
CA ASP A 28 25.20 13.49 -0.69
C ASP A 28 24.95 14.99 -0.85
N SER A 29 23.78 15.49 -0.45
CA SER A 29 23.47 16.92 -0.59
C SER A 29 24.34 17.80 0.31
N ARG A 30 24.82 17.28 1.45
CA ARG A 30 25.76 18.01 2.34
C ARG A 30 27.14 18.15 1.71
N LYS A 31 27.61 17.13 1.00
CA LYS A 31 28.87 17.18 0.24
C LYS A 31 28.85 18.20 -0.89
N ARG A 32 27.66 18.52 -1.42
CA ARG A 32 27.46 19.47 -2.53
C ARG A 32 27.30 20.92 -2.08
N GLY A 33 27.25 21.19 -0.77
CA GLY A 33 27.16 22.54 -0.22
C GLY A 33 25.81 23.22 -0.49
N GLU A 34 24.75 22.45 -0.73
CA GLU A 34 23.39 22.97 -0.88
C GLU A 34 22.91 23.55 0.46
N GLU A 35 22.52 24.83 0.47
CA GLU A 35 22.10 25.56 1.67
C GLU A 35 20.85 24.93 2.34
N TYR A 36 19.95 24.37 1.52
CA TYR A 36 18.70 23.74 1.96
C TYR A 36 18.70 22.22 1.84
N TRP A 37 19.74 21.64 2.41
CA TRP A 37 19.95 20.21 2.56
C TRP A 37 18.71 19.38 2.96
N TRP A 38 17.99 19.84 3.98
CA TRP A 38 16.86 19.15 4.59
C TRP A 38 15.64 19.05 3.67
N LEU A 39 15.45 19.99 2.74
CA LEU A 39 14.36 19.95 1.76
C LEU A 39 14.51 18.77 0.79
N TRP A 40 15.74 18.46 0.39
CA TRP A 40 16.01 17.31 -0.48
C TRP A 40 15.74 15.99 0.21
N THR A 41 16.04 15.89 1.51
CA THR A 41 15.71 14.72 2.33
C THR A 41 14.20 14.52 2.47
N ILE A 42 13.43 15.60 2.72
CA ILE A 42 11.96 15.55 2.79
C ILE A 42 11.37 15.16 1.43
N ALA A 43 11.85 15.77 0.34
CA ALA A 43 11.39 15.46 -1.01
C ALA A 43 11.67 13.99 -1.38
N ALA A 44 12.82 13.46 -1.00
CA ALA A 44 13.16 12.05 -1.22
C ALA A 44 12.27 11.09 -0.42
N PHE A 45 11.81 11.50 0.76
CA PHE A 45 10.91 10.72 1.61
C PHE A 45 9.47 10.68 1.05
N ILE A 46 8.96 11.82 0.59
CA ILE A 46 7.61 11.95 0.02
C ILE A 46 7.49 11.22 -1.32
N ALA A 47 8.55 11.23 -2.14
CA ALA A 47 8.50 10.71 -3.50
C ALA A 47 8.92 9.23 -3.61
N PHE A 48 8.82 8.40 -2.56
CA PHE A 48 9.31 7.01 -2.63
C PHE A 48 8.57 6.13 -3.66
N PRO A 49 9.24 5.22 -4.39
CA PRO A 49 10.69 5.03 -4.55
C PRO A 49 11.33 5.96 -5.62
N VAL A 50 10.51 6.78 -6.27
CA VAL A 50 10.90 7.53 -7.47
C VAL A 50 11.74 8.78 -7.15
N GLY A 51 11.66 9.26 -5.91
CA GLY A 51 12.34 10.45 -5.40
C GLY A 51 13.85 10.33 -5.50
N ILE A 52 14.41 9.13 -5.32
CA ILE A 52 15.86 8.91 -5.48
C ILE A 52 16.29 9.05 -6.95
N ILE A 53 15.45 8.61 -7.89
CA ILE A 53 15.71 8.68 -9.33
C ILE A 53 15.63 10.14 -9.78
N VAL A 54 14.59 10.86 -9.34
CA VAL A 54 14.45 12.30 -9.62
C VAL A 54 15.60 13.09 -9.00
N TYR A 55 15.96 12.81 -7.74
CA TYR A 55 17.10 13.42 -7.08
C TYR A 55 18.40 13.19 -7.86
N ALA A 56 18.67 11.95 -8.29
CA ALA A 56 19.87 11.60 -9.03
C ALA A 56 19.92 12.26 -10.42
N ILE A 57 18.79 12.44 -11.09
CA ILE A 57 18.72 13.11 -12.41
C ILE A 57 18.89 14.63 -12.26
N VAL A 58 18.14 15.25 -11.34
CA VAL A 58 18.17 16.71 -11.16
C VAL A 58 19.52 17.15 -10.61
N SER A 59 20.05 16.46 -9.59
CA SER A 59 21.33 16.85 -8.98
C SER A 59 22.54 16.59 -9.88
N ARG A 60 22.43 15.73 -10.91
CA ARG A 60 23.51 15.54 -11.91
C ARG A 60 23.56 16.61 -12.99
N SER A 61 22.51 17.38 -13.18
CA SER A 61 22.45 18.39 -14.26
C SER A 61 23.05 19.74 -13.83
N ASP A 62 24.19 19.73 -13.15
CA ASP A 62 24.79 20.96 -12.63
C ASP A 62 25.75 21.59 -13.64
N ARG A 63 25.17 22.22 -14.68
CA ARG A 63 25.91 22.94 -15.73
C ARG A 63 25.96 24.44 -15.45
N ARG A 64 27.08 25.09 -15.77
CA ARG A 64 27.27 26.55 -15.73
C ARG A 64 27.58 27.09 -17.12
N ARG A 65 27.30 28.36 -17.41
CA ARG A 65 27.79 29.01 -18.63
C ARG A 65 29.19 29.54 -18.40
N CYS A 66 30.03 29.44 -19.42
CA CYS A 66 31.34 30.07 -19.42
C CYS A 66 31.20 31.58 -19.60
N ASN A 67 31.81 32.38 -18.73
CA ASN A 67 31.75 33.85 -18.77
C ASN A 67 32.49 34.45 -19.99
N ASN A 68 33.38 33.68 -20.62
CA ASN A 68 34.12 34.14 -21.80
C ASN A 68 33.39 33.77 -23.11
N CYS A 69 33.05 32.49 -23.31
CA CYS A 69 32.46 32.02 -24.58
C CYS A 69 30.94 31.78 -24.56
N GLY A 70 30.28 31.92 -23.41
CA GLY A 70 28.84 31.72 -23.25
C GLY A 70 28.34 30.27 -23.33
N LYS A 71 29.20 29.30 -23.66
CA LYS A 71 28.83 27.88 -23.78
C LYS A 71 28.59 27.23 -22.41
N GLU A 72 27.64 26.29 -22.35
CA GLU A 72 27.35 25.51 -21.15
C GLU A 72 28.39 24.41 -20.92
N VAL A 73 28.96 24.38 -19.72
CA VAL A 73 29.99 23.44 -19.28
C VAL A 73 29.65 22.88 -17.89
N PRO A 74 30.01 21.63 -17.59
CA PRO A 74 29.91 21.07 -16.24
C PRO A 74 30.57 21.97 -15.18
N LYS A 75 29.94 22.12 -14.00
CA LYS A 75 30.51 22.94 -12.91
C LYS A 75 31.88 22.43 -12.41
N ASP A 76 32.16 21.15 -12.55
CA ASP A 76 33.36 20.48 -12.01
C ASP A 76 34.65 20.79 -12.79
N LEU A 77 34.53 21.29 -14.02
CA LEU A 77 35.66 21.59 -14.89
C LEU A 77 36.36 22.89 -14.48
N LYS A 78 37.68 22.87 -14.29
CA LYS A 78 38.49 24.07 -13.98
C LYS A 78 38.79 24.95 -15.19
N LEU A 79 38.83 24.37 -16.40
CA LEU A 79 39.05 25.09 -17.65
C LEU A 79 37.94 24.75 -18.65
N CYS A 80 37.61 25.71 -19.50
CA CYS A 80 36.59 25.56 -20.52
C CYS A 80 37.16 24.78 -21.71
N PRO A 81 36.58 23.64 -22.10
CA PRO A 81 37.07 22.86 -23.24
C PRO A 81 36.89 23.58 -24.59
N TYR A 82 36.10 24.67 -24.62
CA TYR A 82 35.79 25.40 -25.85
C TYR A 82 36.62 26.66 -26.07
N CYS A 83 37.03 27.35 -25.01
CA CYS A 83 37.81 28.60 -25.12
C CYS A 83 39.13 28.59 -24.34
N GLY A 84 39.40 27.55 -23.55
CA GLY A 84 40.62 27.46 -22.73
C GLY A 84 40.61 28.34 -21.48
N GLU A 85 39.59 29.17 -21.26
CA GLU A 85 39.52 30.06 -20.10
C GLU A 85 39.20 29.31 -18.80
N ARG A 86 39.61 29.85 -17.65
CA ARG A 86 39.26 29.25 -16.35
C ARG A 86 37.75 29.36 -16.11
N CYS A 87 37.15 28.21 -15.80
CA CYS A 87 35.73 28.16 -15.47
C CYS A 87 35.53 28.53 -14.00
N GLY A 88 34.82 29.62 -13.74
CA GLY A 88 34.58 30.15 -12.39
C GLY A 88 34.16 31.62 -12.46
N ASN A 89 33.71 32.15 -11.33
CA ASN A 89 33.46 33.57 -11.21
C ASN A 89 34.75 34.21 -10.68
N PHE A 90 35.44 34.95 -11.54
CA PHE A 90 36.65 35.67 -11.16
C PHE A 90 36.41 37.16 -11.29
N CYS A 91 37.02 37.94 -10.40
CA CYS A 91 36.99 39.38 -10.52
C CYS A 91 37.75 39.81 -11.79
N PRO A 92 37.16 40.64 -12.67
CA PRO A 92 37.81 41.08 -13.91
C PRO A 92 39.02 41.98 -13.67
N ASN A 93 39.12 42.60 -12.49
CA ASN A 93 40.23 43.51 -12.17
C ASN A 93 41.42 42.79 -11.53
N CYS A 94 41.19 41.95 -10.50
CA CYS A 94 42.28 41.33 -9.74
C CYS A 94 42.43 39.81 -9.92
N GLY A 95 41.52 39.16 -10.66
CA GLY A 95 41.55 37.71 -10.89
C GLY A 95 41.19 36.85 -9.67
N GLN A 96 40.77 37.44 -8.56
CA GLN A 96 40.36 36.71 -7.36
C GLN A 96 39.06 35.92 -7.63
N ASN A 97 38.99 34.69 -7.13
CA ASN A 97 37.77 33.89 -7.18
C ASN A 97 36.68 34.50 -6.28
N VAL A 98 35.49 34.71 -6.81
CA VAL A 98 34.35 35.36 -6.14
C VAL A 98 33.13 34.44 -6.16
N GLN A 99 32.29 34.50 -5.12
CA GLN A 99 31.09 33.66 -5.06
C GLN A 99 29.93 34.29 -5.86
N PRO A 100 29.03 33.47 -6.45
CA PRO A 100 27.80 33.97 -7.05
C PRO A 100 26.96 34.74 -6.01
N GLY A 101 26.38 35.87 -6.40
CA GLY A 101 25.59 36.74 -5.52
C GLY A 101 26.39 37.84 -4.81
N TRP A 102 27.71 37.84 -4.90
CA TRP A 102 28.54 38.92 -4.36
C TRP A 102 28.51 40.15 -5.26
N ARG A 103 28.36 41.34 -4.66
CA ARG A 103 28.25 42.62 -5.37
C ARG A 103 29.61 43.32 -5.58
N PHE A 104 30.53 43.13 -4.64
CA PHE A 104 31.87 43.71 -4.68
C PHE A 104 32.92 42.62 -4.45
N CYS A 105 34.08 42.74 -5.09
CA CYS A 105 35.21 41.84 -4.84
C CYS A 105 35.83 42.12 -3.45
N PRO A 106 36.07 41.10 -2.60
CA PRO A 106 36.65 41.32 -1.27
C PRO A 106 38.13 41.73 -1.29
N ASN A 107 38.83 41.55 -2.43
CA ASN A 107 40.26 41.85 -2.53
C ASN A 107 40.54 43.25 -3.09
N CYS A 108 39.82 43.65 -4.14
CA CYS A 108 40.05 44.92 -4.83
C CYS A 108 38.87 45.88 -4.80
N THR A 109 37.76 45.50 -4.14
CA THR A 109 36.53 46.33 -4.00
C THR A 109 35.88 46.71 -5.34
N THR A 110 36.31 46.12 -6.45
CA THR A 110 35.71 46.36 -7.76
C THR A 110 34.31 45.78 -7.81
N GLU A 111 33.36 46.54 -8.36
CA GLU A 111 32.00 46.09 -8.59
C GLU A 111 32.00 44.92 -9.58
N LEU A 112 31.26 43.86 -9.24
CA LEU A 112 31.21 42.65 -10.05
C LEU A 112 30.12 42.76 -11.13
N PRO A 113 30.35 42.21 -12.33
CA PRO A 113 29.36 42.21 -13.41
C PRO A 113 28.03 41.59 -12.98
N ASP A 114 26.93 42.05 -13.58
CA ASP A 114 25.57 41.61 -13.24
C ASP A 114 25.34 40.10 -13.38
N GLU A 115 26.11 39.42 -14.24
CA GLU A 115 26.06 37.97 -14.40
C GLU A 115 26.50 37.22 -13.13
N ILE A 116 27.40 37.80 -12.33
CA ILE A 116 27.90 37.22 -11.08
C ILE A 116 26.91 37.55 -9.94
N THR A 117 26.30 38.73 -9.94
CA THR A 117 25.35 39.18 -8.89
C THR A 117 23.96 38.58 -9.05
N ASN A 118 23.45 38.41 -10.28
CA ASN A 118 22.12 37.87 -10.58
C ASN A 118 22.16 36.38 -10.94
N SER A 119 22.75 35.55 -10.08
CA SER A 119 22.67 34.09 -10.19
C SER A 119 21.28 33.54 -9.79
N LYS A 120 20.19 34.11 -10.29
CA LYS A 120 18.89 33.42 -10.28
C LYS A 120 18.80 32.56 -11.52
N ARG A 121 19.21 31.31 -11.40
CA ARG A 121 19.12 30.29 -12.46
C ARG A 121 17.65 30.21 -12.93
N LYS A 122 17.38 30.56 -14.19
CA LYS A 122 16.04 30.42 -14.78
C LYS A 122 15.78 28.93 -15.02
N ILE A 123 15.16 28.26 -14.07
CA ILE A 123 14.82 26.83 -14.15
C ILE A 123 13.69 26.66 -15.17
N ASN A 124 13.95 25.97 -16.29
CA ASN A 124 12.90 25.58 -17.22
C ASN A 124 12.15 24.38 -16.61
N ASN A 125 11.01 24.66 -16.01
CA ASN A 125 10.17 23.72 -15.25
C ASN A 125 9.37 22.74 -16.14
N LYS A 126 9.29 22.96 -17.46
CA LYS A 126 8.55 22.10 -18.39
C LYS A 126 8.94 20.61 -18.34
N PRO A 127 10.23 20.21 -18.45
CA PRO A 127 10.61 18.80 -18.34
C PRO A 127 10.36 18.22 -16.93
N ILE A 128 10.44 19.06 -15.89
CA ILE A 128 10.21 18.65 -14.51
C ILE A 128 8.73 18.27 -14.32
N ILE A 129 7.80 19.06 -14.87
CA ILE A 129 6.35 18.81 -14.75
C ILE A 129 5.95 17.51 -15.45
N ILE A 130 6.48 17.22 -16.64
CA ILE A 130 6.16 15.98 -17.40
C ILE A 130 6.65 14.73 -16.65
N VAL A 131 7.86 14.79 -16.10
CA VAL A 131 8.42 13.68 -15.32
C VAL A 131 7.60 13.46 -14.04
N VAL A 132 7.26 14.52 -13.31
CA VAL A 132 6.43 14.42 -12.09
C VAL A 132 5.05 13.83 -12.38
N SER A 133 4.40 14.21 -13.49
CA SER A 133 3.06 13.71 -13.82
C SER A 133 3.02 12.23 -14.20
N ILE A 134 3.99 11.72 -14.98
CA ILE A 134 4.12 10.27 -15.27
C ILE A 134 4.33 9.47 -13.98
N ILE A 135 5.10 10.03 -13.04
CA ILE A 135 5.47 9.36 -11.79
C ILE A 135 4.30 9.27 -10.81
N VAL A 136 3.50 10.34 -10.69
CA VAL A 136 2.28 10.33 -9.88
C VAL A 136 1.31 9.25 -10.36
N VAL A 137 1.18 9.07 -11.67
CA VAL A 137 0.35 7.99 -12.25
C VAL A 137 0.87 6.61 -11.86
N LEU A 138 2.18 6.36 -11.97
CA LEU A 138 2.77 5.08 -11.57
C LEU A 138 2.63 4.80 -10.06
N ALA A 139 2.76 5.82 -9.21
CA ALA A 139 2.56 5.69 -7.77
C ALA A 139 1.10 5.35 -7.42
N ILE A 140 0.13 5.98 -8.07
CA ILE A 140 -1.30 5.67 -7.90
C ILE A 140 -1.60 4.23 -8.32
N LEU A 141 -1.00 3.76 -9.42
CA LEU A 141 -1.13 2.37 -9.87
C LEU A 141 -0.53 1.38 -8.86
N PHE A 142 0.64 1.69 -8.29
CA PHE A 142 1.28 0.85 -7.28
C PHE A 142 0.46 0.78 -5.98
N VAL A 143 -0.05 1.92 -5.51
CA VAL A 143 -0.96 1.97 -4.35
C VAL A 143 -2.25 1.20 -4.64
N GLY A 144 -2.82 1.36 -5.84
CA GLY A 144 -3.98 0.59 -6.28
C GLY A 144 -3.73 -0.91 -6.25
N MET A 145 -2.57 -1.37 -6.73
CA MET A 145 -2.18 -2.78 -6.69
C MET A 145 -2.04 -3.30 -5.25
N PHE A 146 -1.47 -2.49 -4.35
CA PHE A 146 -1.32 -2.83 -2.94
C PHE A 146 -2.69 -2.91 -2.22
N VAL A 147 -3.61 -2.00 -2.54
CA VAL A 147 -5.00 -2.03 -2.04
C VAL A 147 -5.74 -3.25 -2.55
N VAL A 148 -5.62 -3.61 -3.83
CA VAL A 148 -6.24 -4.82 -4.40
C VAL A 148 -5.68 -6.08 -3.74
N SER A 149 -4.38 -6.14 -3.47
CA SER A 149 -3.77 -7.23 -2.70
C SER A 149 -4.25 -7.29 -1.26
N TYR A 150 -4.40 -6.14 -0.59
CA TYR A 150 -4.92 -6.08 0.78
C TYR A 150 -6.39 -6.53 0.84
N VAL A 151 -7.23 -6.04 -0.08
CA VAL A 151 -8.64 -6.46 -0.19
C VAL A 151 -8.72 -7.96 -0.46
N SER A 152 -7.91 -8.48 -1.37
CA SER A 152 -7.83 -9.92 -1.64
C SER A 152 -7.40 -10.71 -0.40
N PHE A 153 -6.44 -10.22 0.38
CA PHE A 153 -5.98 -10.85 1.61
C PHE A 153 -7.03 -10.81 2.73
N SER A 154 -7.72 -9.68 2.91
CA SER A 154 -8.87 -9.57 3.83
C SER A 154 -10.08 -10.38 3.38
N GLY A 155 -10.17 -10.69 2.09
CA GLY A 155 -11.14 -11.61 1.52
C GLY A 155 -10.80 -13.09 1.76
N ILE A 156 -9.61 -13.41 2.27
CA ILE A 156 -9.26 -14.75 2.76
C ILE A 156 -9.65 -14.85 4.25
N THR A 157 -10.92 -14.61 4.56
CA THR A 157 -11.64 -15.54 5.44
C THR A 157 -12.25 -16.62 4.54
N GLY A 158 -11.41 -17.20 3.69
CA GLY A 158 -11.74 -18.38 2.91
C GLY A 158 -11.82 -19.52 3.91
N SER A 159 -13.02 -20.05 4.06
CA SER A 159 -13.36 -21.24 4.82
C SER A 159 -12.33 -22.34 4.56
N TYR A 160 -11.36 -22.49 5.46
CA TYR A 160 -10.54 -23.68 5.53
C TYR A 160 -11.48 -24.81 5.98
N THR A 161 -12.09 -25.50 5.03
CA THR A 161 -12.75 -26.78 5.33
C THR A 161 -11.65 -27.79 5.58
N GLU A 162 -11.34 -28.01 6.86
CA GLU A 162 -10.69 -29.26 7.27
C GLU A 162 -11.61 -30.42 6.85
N GLU A 163 -11.08 -31.33 6.03
CA GLU A 163 -11.67 -32.65 5.83
C GLU A 163 -11.62 -33.41 7.16
N ILE A 164 -12.72 -33.39 7.91
CA ILE A 164 -12.93 -34.33 9.00
C ILE A 164 -13.55 -35.59 8.41
N ASN A 165 -12.71 -36.62 8.31
CA ASN A 165 -13.13 -37.98 8.00
C ASN A 165 -14.06 -38.54 9.10
N THR A 166 -14.96 -39.42 8.67
CA THR A 166 -15.78 -40.37 9.44
C THR A 166 -17.05 -39.87 10.15
N PHE A 167 -18.09 -39.63 9.34
CA PHE A 167 -19.45 -40.21 9.49
C PHE A 167 -20.11 -40.01 8.12
N ASP A 168 -20.88 -40.98 7.60
CA ASP A 168 -21.40 -40.94 6.23
C ASP A 168 -22.31 -39.71 6.01
N THR A 169 -21.72 -38.62 5.50
CA THR A 169 -22.34 -37.30 5.28
C THR A 169 -22.67 -37.09 3.80
N SER A 170 -22.79 -38.17 3.03
CA SER A 170 -23.11 -38.12 1.60
C SER A 170 -24.32 -37.21 1.29
N GLY A 171 -24.03 -36.00 0.81
CA GLY A 171 -25.02 -34.97 0.44
C GLY A 171 -25.36 -33.92 1.51
N TYR A 172 -24.79 -33.95 2.71
CA TYR A 172 -24.96 -32.93 3.75
C TYR A 172 -23.76 -31.98 3.82
N GLN A 173 -24.01 -30.67 3.96
CA GLN A 173 -23.03 -29.62 4.16
C GLN A 173 -23.12 -29.10 5.59
N GLY A 174 -22.01 -29.02 6.31
CA GLY A 174 -22.03 -28.66 7.73
C GLY A 174 -20.69 -28.24 8.29
N ARG A 175 -20.69 -27.91 9.58
CA ARG A 175 -19.50 -27.50 10.33
C ARG A 175 -19.54 -28.10 11.74
N VAL A 176 -18.36 -28.35 12.30
CA VAL A 176 -18.21 -28.79 13.70
C VAL A 176 -17.88 -27.57 14.55
N PHE A 177 -18.64 -27.36 15.61
CA PHE A 177 -18.48 -26.27 16.57
C PHE A 177 -17.74 -26.80 17.80
N ASN A 178 -16.40 -26.71 17.76
CA ASN A 178 -15.53 -27.15 18.85
C ASN A 178 -15.58 -26.21 20.07
N GLU A 179 -15.96 -24.94 19.87
CA GLU A 179 -16.16 -23.94 20.91
C GLU A 179 -17.64 -23.57 21.02
N ARG A 180 -18.06 -23.13 22.22
CA ARG A 180 -19.43 -22.71 22.47
C ARG A 180 -19.77 -21.48 21.64
N THR A 181 -20.71 -21.64 20.72
CA THR A 181 -21.01 -20.64 19.69
C THR A 181 -22.47 -20.24 19.76
N THR A 182 -22.72 -18.93 19.75
CA THR A 182 -24.05 -18.37 19.55
C THR A 182 -24.05 -17.61 18.23
N ASP A 183 -24.66 -18.20 17.21
CA ASP A 183 -24.62 -17.69 15.84
C ASP A 183 -25.92 -18.06 15.10
N VAL A 184 -26.23 -17.33 14.04
CA VAL A 184 -27.40 -17.56 13.20
C VAL A 184 -26.94 -17.93 11.80
N LEU A 185 -27.22 -19.16 11.39
CA LEU A 185 -26.91 -19.63 10.03
C LEU A 185 -28.10 -19.34 9.13
N GLU A 186 -27.89 -18.53 8.09
CA GLU A 186 -28.94 -18.17 7.15
C GLU A 186 -28.81 -18.92 5.81
N TYR A 187 -29.92 -19.45 5.31
CA TYR A 187 -30.00 -20.17 4.04
C TYR A 187 -31.18 -19.66 3.22
N THR A 188 -30.98 -19.51 1.91
CA THR A 188 -32.04 -19.14 0.96
C THR A 188 -32.34 -20.32 0.06
N ILE A 189 -33.61 -20.73 -0.01
CA ILE A 189 -34.05 -21.91 -0.78
C ILE A 189 -34.12 -21.57 -2.26
N THR A 190 -33.42 -22.34 -3.08
CA THR A 190 -33.37 -22.16 -4.54
C THR A 190 -34.53 -22.88 -5.24
N SER A 191 -34.72 -22.65 -6.55
CA SER A 191 -35.90 -23.10 -7.31
C SER A 191 -36.15 -24.61 -7.33
N ASN A 192 -35.16 -25.43 -7.00
CA ASN A 192 -35.19 -26.88 -7.16
C ASN A 192 -35.15 -27.63 -5.82
N GLN A 193 -35.37 -26.95 -4.69
CA GLN A 193 -35.29 -27.53 -3.35
C GLN A 193 -36.65 -27.43 -2.67
N HIS A 194 -37.12 -28.54 -2.09
CA HIS A 194 -38.44 -28.65 -1.45
C HIS A 194 -38.37 -29.14 0.00
N SER A 195 -37.19 -29.51 0.46
CA SER A 195 -36.96 -30.01 1.81
C SER A 195 -35.63 -29.52 2.37
N PHE A 196 -35.66 -29.18 3.66
CA PHE A 196 -34.50 -28.86 4.48
C PHE A 196 -34.33 -29.97 5.51
N TRP A 197 -33.17 -30.59 5.55
CA TRP A 197 -32.82 -31.60 6.54
C TRP A 197 -31.64 -31.11 7.36
N CYS A 198 -31.72 -31.18 8.68
CA CYS A 198 -30.59 -30.96 9.58
C CYS A 198 -30.27 -32.22 10.36
N LYS A 199 -28.98 -32.47 10.58
CA LYS A 199 -28.46 -33.62 11.33
C LYS A 199 -27.24 -33.18 12.12
N GLY A 200 -27.08 -33.70 13.32
CA GLY A 200 -25.92 -33.38 14.13
C GLY A 200 -25.86 -34.15 15.43
N GLU A 201 -24.73 -33.98 16.11
CA GLU A 201 -24.48 -34.49 17.44
C GLU A 201 -24.16 -33.30 18.35
N ARG A 202 -24.92 -33.14 19.43
CA ARG A 202 -24.90 -32.01 20.34
C ARG A 202 -24.28 -32.43 21.67
N GLU A 203 -23.22 -31.74 22.06
CA GLU A 203 -22.64 -31.84 23.40
C GLU A 203 -23.31 -30.86 24.38
N LYS A 204 -23.54 -29.61 23.95
CA LYS A 204 -24.12 -28.53 24.77
C LYS A 204 -24.91 -27.52 23.94
N GLY A 205 -25.77 -26.76 24.61
CA GLY A 205 -26.63 -25.74 23.99
C GLY A 205 -27.93 -26.31 23.42
N ASP A 206 -28.62 -25.51 22.62
CA ASP A 206 -29.82 -25.89 21.86
C ASP A 206 -29.81 -25.28 20.46
N ILE A 207 -30.60 -25.89 19.56
CA ILE A 207 -30.80 -25.42 18.20
C ILE A 207 -32.28 -25.09 18.00
N VAL A 208 -32.57 -23.98 17.34
CA VAL A 208 -33.92 -23.61 16.89
C VAL A 208 -33.86 -23.28 15.41
N VAL A 209 -34.71 -23.90 14.60
CA VAL A 209 -34.79 -23.60 13.17
C VAL A 209 -36.07 -22.84 12.86
N LYS A 210 -35.94 -21.73 12.15
CA LYS A 210 -37.04 -20.88 11.71
C LYS A 210 -37.09 -20.80 10.21
N VAL A 211 -38.28 -20.93 9.65
CA VAL A 211 -38.57 -20.81 8.22
C VAL A 211 -39.42 -19.59 8.00
N TYR A 212 -38.96 -18.68 7.15
CA TYR A 212 -39.65 -17.47 6.75
C TYR A 212 -40.09 -17.56 5.29
N ASP A 213 -41.25 -16.98 5.02
CA ASP A 213 -41.75 -16.84 3.65
C ASP A 213 -41.00 -15.74 2.87
N LYS A 214 -41.27 -15.63 1.56
CA LYS A 214 -40.70 -14.61 0.66
C LYS A 214 -40.91 -13.18 1.15
N ASP A 215 -42.02 -12.95 1.85
CA ASP A 215 -42.38 -11.65 2.41
C ASP A 215 -41.76 -11.40 3.81
N GLY A 216 -40.95 -12.33 4.33
CA GLY A 216 -40.28 -12.23 5.63
C GLY A 216 -41.13 -12.65 6.83
N ASN A 217 -42.31 -13.22 6.61
CA ASN A 217 -43.19 -13.70 7.67
C ASN A 217 -42.76 -15.10 8.15
N LEU A 218 -42.74 -15.33 9.47
CA LEU A 218 -42.43 -16.64 10.06
C LEU A 218 -43.53 -17.65 9.70
N LYS A 219 -43.17 -18.73 8.99
CA LYS A 219 -44.08 -19.81 8.57
C LYS A 219 -43.99 -21.02 9.50
N SER A 220 -42.79 -21.37 9.94
CA SER A 220 -42.55 -22.55 10.78
C SER A 220 -41.37 -22.31 11.71
N GLU A 221 -41.46 -22.84 12.93
CA GLU A 221 -40.38 -22.83 13.93
C GLU A 221 -40.34 -24.21 14.57
N THR A 222 -39.13 -24.77 14.75
CA THR A 222 -38.94 -26.01 15.50
C THR A 222 -38.92 -25.72 16.99
N ASP A 223 -39.36 -26.68 17.80
CA ASP A 223 -39.06 -26.65 19.22
C ASP A 223 -37.53 -26.71 19.45
N LYS A 224 -37.09 -26.36 20.66
CA LYS A 224 -35.67 -26.41 21.02
C LYS A 224 -35.14 -27.83 20.92
N ILE A 225 -34.26 -28.06 19.95
CA ILE A 225 -33.62 -29.35 19.74
C ILE A 225 -32.53 -29.51 20.80
N SER A 226 -32.82 -30.32 21.82
CA SER A 226 -31.89 -30.62 22.93
C SER A 226 -31.48 -32.10 22.99
N ALA A 227 -31.79 -32.89 21.97
CA ALA A 227 -31.30 -34.27 21.87
C ALA A 227 -29.77 -34.30 21.67
N GLU A 228 -29.10 -35.34 22.15
CA GLU A 228 -27.65 -35.54 21.94
C GLU A 228 -27.34 -35.90 20.48
N GLU A 229 -28.17 -36.69 19.83
CA GLU A 229 -28.16 -36.89 18.38
C GLU A 229 -29.52 -36.48 17.81
N PHE A 230 -29.53 -35.74 16.70
CA PHE A 230 -30.76 -35.30 16.05
C PHE A 230 -30.69 -35.45 14.53
N THR A 231 -31.86 -35.69 13.94
CA THR A 231 -32.09 -35.62 12.49
C THR A 231 -33.51 -35.11 12.30
N GLU A 232 -33.65 -33.89 11.82
CA GLU A 232 -34.94 -33.25 11.58
C GLU A 232 -35.07 -32.81 10.13
N GLY A 233 -36.29 -32.88 9.61
CA GLY A 233 -36.63 -32.53 8.24
C GLY A 233 -37.83 -31.60 8.23
N MET A 234 -37.77 -30.57 7.39
CA MET A 234 -38.85 -29.61 7.19
C MET A 234 -39.13 -29.44 5.70
N PHE A 235 -40.40 -29.24 5.38
CA PHE A 235 -40.80 -28.84 4.04
C PHE A 235 -40.56 -27.35 3.85
N VAL A 236 -39.88 -27.01 2.76
CA VAL A 236 -39.56 -25.63 2.39
C VAL A 236 -39.94 -25.41 0.94
N GLU A 237 -40.26 -24.17 0.59
CA GLU A 237 -40.61 -23.80 -0.78
C GLU A 237 -39.54 -22.89 -1.40
N PRO A 238 -39.38 -22.91 -2.72
CA PRO A 238 -38.50 -21.99 -3.42
C PRO A 238 -38.71 -20.52 -3.05
N GLY A 239 -37.63 -19.83 -2.68
CA GLY A 239 -37.62 -18.42 -2.27
C GLY A 239 -37.90 -18.19 -0.78
N GLN A 240 -38.09 -19.24 0.01
CA GLN A 240 -38.14 -19.13 1.47
C GLN A 240 -36.75 -18.94 2.06
N LYS A 241 -36.69 -18.32 3.25
CA LYS A 241 -35.45 -18.16 4.04
C LYS A 241 -35.51 -19.10 5.24
N VAL A 242 -34.44 -19.81 5.51
CA VAL A 242 -34.29 -20.67 6.70
C VAL A 242 -33.17 -20.11 7.56
N GLU A 243 -33.46 -19.88 8.84
CA GLU A 243 -32.49 -19.43 9.83
C GLU A 243 -32.33 -20.51 10.91
N VAL A 244 -31.10 -20.92 11.16
CA VAL A 244 -30.76 -21.85 12.23
C VAL A 244 -30.09 -21.06 13.35
N TYR A 245 -30.76 -20.96 14.49
CA TYR A 245 -30.25 -20.33 15.69
C TYR A 245 -29.51 -21.36 16.53
N LEU A 246 -28.21 -21.14 16.70
CA LEU A 246 -27.35 -21.91 17.59
C LEU A 246 -27.26 -21.15 18.91
N ASN A 247 -27.77 -21.72 20.01
CA ASN A 247 -27.75 -21.08 21.33
C ASN A 247 -26.75 -21.79 22.25
N ASP A 248 -25.61 -21.16 22.54
CA ASP A 248 -24.50 -21.75 23.30
C ASP A 248 -24.10 -23.15 22.79
N TYR A 249 -24.20 -23.36 21.48
CA TYR A 249 -24.11 -24.68 20.86
C TYR A 249 -22.66 -25.16 20.80
N LYS A 250 -22.45 -26.43 21.12
CA LYS A 250 -21.20 -27.15 20.91
C LYS A 250 -21.52 -28.55 20.38
N GLY A 251 -20.92 -28.92 19.27
CA GLY A 251 -21.21 -30.19 18.60
C GLY A 251 -21.09 -30.11 17.08
N SER A 252 -21.47 -31.18 16.39
CA SER A 252 -21.49 -31.25 14.94
C SER A 252 -22.87 -30.83 14.41
N PHE A 253 -22.92 -30.04 13.33
CA PHE A 253 -24.18 -29.64 12.69
C PHE A 253 -24.05 -29.65 11.17
N TYR A 254 -24.93 -30.37 10.51
CA TYR A 254 -24.95 -30.59 9.07
C TYR A 254 -26.35 -30.38 8.51
N VAL A 255 -26.43 -29.79 7.31
CA VAL A 255 -27.69 -29.53 6.61
C VAL A 255 -27.66 -30.10 5.20
N ARG A 256 -28.82 -30.51 4.69
CA ARG A 256 -29.01 -30.93 3.31
C ARG A 256 -30.28 -30.33 2.77
N PHE A 257 -30.21 -29.88 1.53
CA PHE A 257 -31.37 -29.42 0.78
C PHE A 257 -31.65 -30.42 -0.33
N ASN A 258 -32.92 -30.77 -0.51
CA ASN A 258 -33.36 -31.71 -1.54
C ASN A 258 -34.70 -31.28 -2.12
#